data_AF-A0AAD6D6C7-F1
#
_entry.id   AF-A0AAD6D6C7-F1
#
_cell.length_a   1.000
_cell.length_b   1.000
_cell.length_c   1.000
_cell.angle_alpha   90.00
_cell.angle_beta   90.00
_cell.angle_gamma   90.00
#
_symmetry.space_group_name_H-M   'P 1'
#
loop_
_entity.id
_entity.type
_entity.pdbx_description
1 polymer ?
#
loop_
_entity_poly.entity_id
_entity_poly.type
_entity_poly.pdbx_seq_one_letter_code
_entity_poly.pdbx_strand_id
1 'polypeptide(L)'
;MKLSLLLLATVTRVAIAAMDPIVIKGTKFYYSNNQTQFFLRGVAYQYSQTEDPLADATACKRDIPIMQELRTNVIRTYYINATADHSECMKLLEEAGIYVVSDLSSTSEAINRDDPEWNVALYDRYTAVIDELSQYNNTIGFFAGNEIANSVTTTDGMAYAKAAVRDMKKYIKEMGYRSMGVGYATADVSAIRTDLANYLDCEAEDEIVDFFGYNIYSWCGDSTYAESGYKVRTEEFANYTVPVFFAEYGCNTVSPVPSLRSRPSTVTT
;
A
#
# COMPACT_ATOMS: atom_id res chain seq x y z
N MET A 1 32.13 -61.74 3.63
CA MET A 1 31.86 -60.36 4.09
C MET A 1 31.18 -59.60 2.97
N LYS A 2 29.87 -59.31 3.09
CA LYS A 2 29.17 -58.35 2.21
C LYS A 2 28.72 -57.19 3.10
N LEU A 3 29.38 -56.05 2.96
CA LEU A 3 29.04 -54.82 3.66
C LEU A 3 27.94 -54.12 2.85
N SER A 4 26.72 -54.06 3.37
CA SER A 4 25.66 -53.22 2.80
C SER A 4 25.83 -51.80 3.33
N LEU A 5 26.09 -50.86 2.43
CA LEU A 5 26.05 -49.43 2.72
C LEU A 5 24.59 -48.97 2.62
N LEU A 6 23.94 -48.69 3.76
CA LEU A 6 22.69 -47.94 3.76
C LEU A 6 23.01 -46.47 3.52
N LEU A 7 22.60 -45.94 2.36
CA LEU A 7 22.63 -44.53 2.06
C LEU A 7 21.42 -43.86 2.73
N LEU A 8 21.66 -43.18 3.86
CA LEU A 8 20.64 -42.40 4.54
C LEU A 8 20.47 -41.07 3.78
N ALA A 9 19.43 -40.97 2.95
CA ALA A 9 19.09 -39.72 2.28
C ALA A 9 18.50 -38.74 3.31
N THR A 10 19.32 -37.81 3.79
CA THR A 10 18.86 -36.68 4.61
C THR A 10 18.14 -35.68 3.70
N VAL A 11 16.81 -35.67 3.76
CA VAL A 11 16.00 -34.61 3.18
C VAL A 11 16.16 -33.38 4.07
N THR A 12 17.05 -32.46 3.69
CA THR A 12 17.09 -31.13 4.28
C THR A 12 15.83 -30.39 3.86
N ARG A 13 14.86 -30.25 4.78
CA ARG A 13 13.79 -29.27 4.63
C ARG A 13 14.44 -27.90 4.60
N VAL A 14 14.54 -27.29 3.42
CA VAL A 14 14.79 -25.86 3.32
C VAL A 14 13.55 -25.21 3.93
N ALA A 15 13.68 -24.68 5.14
CA ALA A 15 12.68 -23.77 5.66
C ALA A 15 12.69 -22.58 4.70
N ILE A 16 11.60 -22.38 3.96
CA ILE A 16 11.35 -21.10 3.30
C ILE A 16 11.26 -20.11 4.45
N ALA A 17 12.27 -19.24 4.57
CA ALA A 17 12.23 -18.17 5.53
C ALA A 17 11.06 -17.27 5.14
N ALA A 18 10.17 -16.99 6.10
CA ALA A 18 9.11 -16.03 5.88
C ALA A 18 9.71 -14.69 5.42
N MET A 19 9.04 -14.00 4.50
CA MET A 19 9.51 -12.68 4.03
C MET A 19 9.67 -11.73 5.21
N ASP A 20 10.72 -10.92 5.16
CA ASP A 20 10.99 -9.93 6.19
C ASP A 20 9.97 -8.80 6.11
N PRO A 21 9.24 -8.47 7.18
CA PRO A 21 8.35 -7.32 7.16
C PRO A 21 9.06 -6.03 6.75
N ILE A 22 8.35 -5.16 6.03
CA ILE A 22 8.80 -3.79 5.78
C ILE A 22 8.45 -2.91 6.98
N VAL A 23 9.41 -2.10 7.41
CA VAL A 23 9.24 -1.13 8.49
C VAL A 23 9.52 0.28 7.98
N ILE A 24 8.89 1.27 8.60
CA ILE A 24 9.09 2.69 8.29
C ILE A 24 10.09 3.25 9.29
N LYS A 25 11.07 4.01 8.79
CA LYS A 25 12.02 4.76 9.63
C LYS A 25 12.19 6.15 9.06
N GLY A 26 11.68 7.16 9.77
CA GLY A 26 11.57 8.51 9.23
C GLY A 26 10.83 8.50 7.89
N THR A 27 11.45 9.06 6.86
CA THR A 27 10.82 9.27 5.55
C THR A 27 10.97 8.10 4.56
N LYS A 28 11.42 6.91 5.01
CA LYS A 28 11.77 5.79 4.12
C LYS A 28 11.30 4.43 4.65
N PHE A 29 11.07 3.51 3.71
CA PHE A 29 10.77 2.10 3.99
C PHE A 29 12.05 1.27 4.00
N TYR A 30 12.11 0.25 4.86
CA TYR A 30 13.27 -0.62 5.03
C TYR A 30 12.85 -2.07 5.28
N TYR A 31 13.66 -3.03 4.80
CA TYR A 31 13.54 -4.41 5.25
C TYR A 31 13.93 -4.52 6.72
N SER A 32 13.09 -5.16 7.54
CA SER A 32 13.30 -5.26 8.99
C SER A 32 14.58 -5.98 9.41
N ASN A 33 15.02 -6.99 8.65
CA ASN A 33 16.17 -7.82 8.99
C ASN A 33 17.54 -7.18 8.73
N ASN A 34 17.68 -6.48 7.60
CA ASN A 34 18.97 -6.00 7.09
C ASN A 34 19.02 -4.49 6.90
N GLN A 35 17.90 -3.80 7.12
CA GLN A 35 17.78 -2.34 7.06
C GLN A 35 18.19 -1.73 5.72
N THR A 36 18.16 -2.51 4.64
CA THR A 36 18.28 -1.97 3.28
C THR A 36 17.00 -1.25 2.91
N GLN A 37 17.13 -0.12 2.22
CA GLN A 37 15.97 0.69 1.83
C GLN A 37 15.10 -0.08 0.83
N PHE A 38 13.81 -0.11 1.09
CA PHE A 38 12.80 -0.69 0.22
C PHE A 38 12.18 0.39 -0.66
N PHE A 39 12.17 0.16 -1.98
CA PHE A 39 11.51 1.05 -2.94
C PHE A 39 10.33 0.32 -3.58
N LEU A 40 9.17 0.98 -3.57
CA LEU A 40 7.95 0.44 -4.15
C LEU A 40 8.04 0.49 -5.69
N ARG A 41 7.79 -0.66 -6.30
CA ARG A 41 7.57 -0.87 -7.73
C ARG A 41 6.29 -1.67 -7.86
N GLY A 42 5.17 -0.97 -7.91
CA GLY A 42 3.88 -1.61 -7.73
C GLY A 42 2.91 -1.46 -8.88
N VAL A 43 1.85 -2.27 -8.79
CA VAL A 43 0.66 -2.21 -9.64
C VAL A 43 -0.59 -2.25 -8.76
N ALA A 44 -1.62 -1.52 -9.15
CA ALA A 44 -2.96 -1.74 -8.62
C ALA A 44 -3.45 -3.13 -9.07
N TYR A 45 -3.90 -3.96 -8.12
CA TYR A 45 -4.42 -5.29 -8.38
C TYR A 45 -5.82 -5.42 -7.79
N GLN A 46 -6.84 -5.18 -8.62
CA GLN A 46 -8.23 -5.19 -8.23
C GLN A 46 -9.08 -5.49 -9.48
N TYR A 47 -9.95 -6.51 -9.43
CA TYR A 47 -10.79 -6.86 -10.58
C TYR A 47 -11.99 -5.93 -10.74
N SER A 48 -12.66 -5.67 -9.62
CA SER A 48 -13.80 -4.76 -9.52
C SER A 48 -13.86 -4.20 -8.11
N GLN A 49 -14.79 -3.29 -7.88
CA GLN A 49 -14.98 -2.63 -6.58
C GLN A 49 -15.47 -3.58 -5.46
N THR A 50 -15.92 -4.79 -5.80
CA THR A 50 -16.57 -5.71 -4.85
C THR A 50 -15.94 -7.09 -4.77
N GLU A 51 -14.99 -7.39 -5.65
CA GLU A 51 -14.33 -8.69 -5.71
C GLU A 51 -12.97 -8.62 -5.06
N ASP A 52 -12.73 -9.46 -4.07
CA ASP A 52 -11.42 -9.57 -3.42
C ASP A 52 -10.48 -10.42 -4.29
N PRO A 53 -9.42 -9.85 -4.87
CA PRO A 53 -8.49 -10.60 -5.70
C PRO A 53 -7.60 -11.54 -4.90
N LEU A 54 -7.39 -11.30 -3.61
CA LEU A 54 -6.54 -12.12 -2.74
C LEU A 54 -7.26 -13.36 -2.22
N ALA A 55 -8.59 -13.38 -2.26
CA ALA A 55 -9.40 -14.55 -1.95
C ALA A 55 -9.52 -15.54 -3.14
N ASP A 56 -9.04 -15.18 -4.34
CA ASP A 56 -9.03 -16.06 -5.52
C ASP A 56 -7.62 -16.60 -5.81
N ALA A 57 -7.28 -17.72 -5.17
CA ALA A 57 -6.01 -18.39 -5.38
C ALA A 57 -5.76 -18.83 -6.84
N THR A 58 -6.82 -19.08 -7.63
CA THR A 58 -6.67 -19.46 -9.05
C THR A 58 -6.19 -18.27 -9.85
N ALA A 59 -6.77 -17.10 -9.61
CA ALA A 59 -6.40 -15.88 -10.29
C ALA A 59 -5.01 -15.38 -9.84
N CYS A 60 -4.67 -15.51 -8.54
CA CYS A 60 -3.30 -15.23 -8.07
C CYS A 60 -2.26 -16.10 -8.76
N LYS A 61 -2.48 -17.42 -8.90
CA LYS A 61 -1.56 -18.32 -9.62
C LYS A 61 -1.36 -17.93 -11.08
N ARG A 62 -2.40 -17.38 -11.72
CA ARG A 62 -2.35 -16.90 -13.11
C ARG A 62 -1.57 -15.59 -13.21
N ASP A 63 -1.80 -14.66 -12.30
CA ASP A 63 -1.36 -13.26 -12.45
C ASP A 63 0.02 -12.98 -11.85
N ILE A 64 0.40 -13.66 -10.75
CA ILE A 64 1.69 -13.47 -10.08
C ILE A 64 2.90 -13.69 -11.01
N PRO A 65 2.94 -14.72 -11.88
CA PRO A 65 4.03 -14.86 -12.86
C PRO A 65 4.20 -13.63 -13.77
N ILE A 66 3.10 -13.01 -14.18
CA ILE A 66 3.11 -11.79 -15.00
C ILE A 66 3.65 -10.61 -14.16
N MET A 67 3.23 -10.50 -12.90
CA MET A 67 3.75 -9.47 -11.98
C MET A 67 5.26 -9.59 -11.78
N GLN A 68 5.79 -10.82 -11.71
CA GLN A 68 7.24 -11.07 -11.63
C GLN A 68 7.97 -10.66 -12.92
N GLU A 69 7.40 -10.91 -14.10
CA GLU A 69 7.95 -10.43 -15.38
C GLU A 69 8.00 -8.90 -15.44
N LEU A 70 7.01 -8.23 -14.84
CA LEU A 70 6.96 -6.77 -14.67
C LEU A 70 7.90 -6.25 -13.57
N ARG A 71 8.54 -7.13 -12.79
CA ARG A 71 9.39 -6.81 -11.63
C ARG A 71 8.66 -6.06 -10.51
N THR A 72 7.37 -6.36 -10.39
CA THR A 72 6.50 -5.88 -9.32
C THR A 72 7.01 -6.42 -7.98
N ASN A 73 7.10 -5.57 -6.97
CA ASN A 73 7.38 -5.99 -5.59
C ASN A 73 6.30 -5.54 -4.60
N VAL A 74 5.31 -4.78 -5.04
CA VAL A 74 4.15 -4.38 -4.22
C VAL A 74 2.89 -4.41 -5.08
N ILE A 75 1.78 -4.87 -4.53
CA ILE A 75 0.45 -4.63 -5.09
C ILE A 75 -0.34 -3.71 -4.18
N ARG A 76 -1.23 -2.90 -4.78
CA ARG A 76 -2.29 -2.19 -4.05
C ARG A 76 -3.62 -2.87 -4.29
N THR A 77 -4.33 -3.23 -3.23
CA THR A 77 -5.72 -3.71 -3.29
C THR A 77 -6.65 -2.68 -2.66
N TYR A 78 -7.85 -2.53 -3.22
CA TYR A 78 -8.82 -1.50 -2.81
C TYR A 78 -9.99 -2.09 -2.02
N TYR A 79 -10.13 -3.41 -2.05
CA TYR A 79 -11.15 -4.13 -1.30
C TYR A 79 -10.62 -5.49 -0.85
N ILE A 80 -10.82 -5.77 0.43
CA ILE A 80 -10.57 -7.07 1.07
C ILE A 80 -11.86 -7.54 1.74
N ASN A 81 -12.20 -8.80 1.54
CA ASN A 81 -13.24 -9.49 2.29
C ASN A 81 -12.61 -10.15 3.52
N ALA A 82 -12.63 -9.47 4.65
CA ALA A 82 -11.98 -9.92 5.89
C ALA A 82 -12.45 -11.30 6.42
N THR A 83 -13.54 -11.88 5.91
CA THR A 83 -14.00 -13.22 6.31
C THR A 83 -13.53 -14.35 5.38
N ALA A 84 -12.89 -14.02 4.26
CA ALA A 84 -12.36 -14.99 3.30
C ALA A 84 -10.97 -15.50 3.73
N ASP A 85 -10.55 -16.64 3.17
CA ASP A 85 -9.20 -17.18 3.37
C ASP A 85 -8.25 -16.62 2.31
N HIS A 86 -7.25 -15.85 2.73
CA HIS A 86 -6.23 -15.28 1.85
C HIS A 86 -4.91 -16.06 1.89
N SER A 87 -4.83 -17.14 2.67
CA SER A 87 -3.56 -17.79 3.00
C SER A 87 -2.81 -18.30 1.78
N GLU A 88 -3.51 -18.86 0.80
CA GLU A 88 -2.88 -19.38 -0.42
C GLU A 88 -2.35 -18.25 -1.31
N CYS A 89 -3.14 -17.21 -1.57
CA CYS A 89 -2.67 -16.10 -2.42
C CYS A 89 -1.55 -15.31 -1.74
N MET A 90 -1.69 -14.99 -0.45
CA MET A 90 -0.67 -14.27 0.31
C MET A 90 0.66 -15.03 0.36
N LYS A 91 0.60 -16.36 0.48
CA LYS A 91 1.78 -17.22 0.37
C LYS A 91 2.39 -17.21 -1.03
N LEU A 92 1.59 -17.24 -2.09
CA LEU A 92 2.11 -17.15 -3.46
C LEU A 92 2.78 -15.79 -3.73
N LEU A 93 2.20 -14.71 -3.22
CA LEU A 93 2.80 -13.38 -3.27
C LEU A 93 4.12 -13.36 -2.48
N GLU A 94 4.14 -13.99 -1.32
CA GLU A 94 5.32 -14.12 -0.48
C GLU A 94 6.45 -14.89 -1.20
N GLU A 95 6.14 -16.05 -1.77
CA GLU A 95 7.09 -16.84 -2.57
C GLU A 95 7.60 -16.07 -3.80
N ALA A 96 6.82 -15.12 -4.31
CA ALA A 96 7.19 -14.25 -5.42
C ALA A 96 7.96 -12.98 -5.00
N GLY A 97 8.09 -12.69 -3.70
CA GLY A 97 8.73 -11.47 -3.20
C GLY A 97 7.86 -10.22 -3.33
N ILE A 98 6.53 -10.37 -3.34
CA ILE A 98 5.56 -9.29 -3.54
C ILE A 98 4.85 -8.98 -2.21
N TYR A 99 4.86 -7.70 -1.86
CA TYR A 99 4.16 -7.15 -0.70
C TYR A 99 2.78 -6.57 -1.06
N VAL A 100 1.97 -6.29 -0.05
CA VAL A 100 0.63 -5.71 -0.18
C VAL A 100 0.55 -4.41 0.60
N VAL A 101 -0.01 -3.38 -0.03
CA VAL A 101 -0.63 -2.23 0.66
C VAL A 101 -2.12 -2.31 0.35
N SER A 102 -3.00 -2.19 1.34
CA SER A 102 -4.43 -2.38 1.13
C SER A 102 -5.26 -1.23 1.69
N ASP A 103 -6.30 -0.82 0.98
CA ASP A 103 -7.29 0.10 1.52
C ASP A 103 -8.17 -0.62 2.56
N LEU A 104 -8.45 0.04 3.69
CA LEU A 104 -9.28 -0.53 4.77
C LEU A 104 -10.79 -0.48 4.45
N SER A 105 -11.18 0.51 3.66
CA SER A 105 -12.55 0.75 3.26
C SER A 105 -13.08 -0.28 2.25
N SER A 106 -14.38 -0.21 2.00
CA SER A 106 -15.02 -0.77 0.80
C SER A 106 -15.86 0.32 0.13
N THR A 107 -16.38 0.08 -1.08
CA THR A 107 -17.28 1.04 -1.75
C THR A 107 -18.51 1.38 -0.92
N SER A 108 -19.01 0.44 -0.11
CA SER A 108 -20.19 0.65 0.76
C SER A 108 -19.84 1.05 2.20
N GLU A 109 -18.60 0.85 2.63
CA GLU A 109 -18.13 1.08 4.00
C GLU A 109 -16.86 1.95 3.93
N ALA A 110 -17.08 3.23 3.64
CA ALA A 110 -16.05 4.25 3.57
C ALA A 110 -16.58 5.55 4.19
N ILE A 111 -15.66 6.44 4.58
CA ILE A 111 -16.01 7.81 4.96
C ILE A 111 -16.64 8.48 3.72
N ASN A 112 -17.94 8.79 3.81
CA ASN A 112 -18.66 9.46 2.74
C ASN A 112 -18.23 10.93 2.67
N ARG A 113 -17.58 11.34 1.59
CA ARG A 113 -17.12 12.74 1.45
C ARG A 113 -18.23 13.79 1.45
N ASP A 114 -19.47 13.42 1.13
CA ASP A 114 -20.60 14.36 1.07
C ASP A 114 -21.31 14.52 2.43
N ASP A 115 -21.13 13.56 3.34
CA ASP A 115 -21.66 13.55 4.70
C ASP A 115 -20.71 12.73 5.59
N PRO A 116 -19.52 13.29 5.92
CA PRO A 116 -18.44 12.50 6.47
C PRO A 116 -18.68 12.14 7.92
N GLU A 117 -18.48 10.86 8.21
CA GLU A 117 -18.56 10.31 9.55
C GLU A 117 -17.42 9.31 9.81
N TRP A 118 -17.04 9.20 11.07
CA TRP A 118 -16.18 8.13 11.58
C TRP A 118 -16.93 7.49 12.75
N ASN A 119 -17.50 6.31 12.50
CA ASN A 119 -18.42 5.65 13.41
C ASN A 119 -17.99 4.21 13.67
N VAL A 120 -18.72 3.52 14.55
CA VAL A 120 -18.39 2.15 14.97
C VAL A 120 -18.44 1.16 13.81
N ALA A 121 -19.34 1.33 12.85
CA ALA A 121 -19.41 0.42 11.69
C ALA A 121 -18.16 0.52 10.80
N LEU A 122 -17.67 1.75 10.55
CA LEU A 122 -16.42 1.96 9.81
C LEU A 122 -15.21 1.48 10.62
N TYR A 123 -15.20 1.69 11.93
CA TYR A 123 -14.17 1.17 12.82
C TYR A 123 -14.10 -0.36 12.72
N ASP A 124 -15.22 -1.05 12.91
CA ASP A 124 -15.31 -2.52 12.88
C ASP A 124 -14.87 -3.08 11.51
N ARG A 125 -15.27 -2.42 10.42
CA ARG A 125 -14.83 -2.75 9.06
C ARG A 125 -13.31 -2.68 8.94
N TYR A 126 -12.72 -1.57 9.37
CA TYR A 126 -11.30 -1.34 9.21
C TYR A 126 -10.48 -2.30 10.09
N THR A 127 -10.90 -2.55 11.33
CA THR A 127 -10.23 -3.50 12.22
C THR A 127 -10.31 -4.93 11.69
N ALA A 128 -11.43 -5.33 11.07
CA ALA A 128 -11.55 -6.67 10.48
C ALA A 128 -10.53 -6.89 9.34
N VAL A 129 -10.32 -5.89 8.48
CA VAL A 129 -9.29 -5.97 7.41
C VAL A 129 -7.89 -6.02 8.00
N ILE A 130 -7.61 -5.22 9.06
CA ILE A 130 -6.33 -5.26 9.77
C ILE A 130 -6.09 -6.64 10.37
N ASP A 131 -7.07 -7.19 11.10
CA ASP A 131 -6.96 -8.50 11.75
C ASP A 131 -6.58 -9.58 10.73
N GLU A 132 -7.30 -9.62 9.61
CA GLU A 132 -7.08 -10.60 8.55
C GLU A 132 -5.70 -10.43 7.87
N LEU A 133 -5.29 -9.21 7.54
CA LEU A 133 -4.02 -9.01 6.82
C LEU A 133 -2.79 -8.93 7.74
N SER A 134 -2.97 -8.77 9.06
CA SER A 134 -1.89 -8.68 10.04
C SER A 134 -1.06 -9.96 10.17
N GLN A 135 -1.67 -11.11 9.88
CA GLN A 135 -1.04 -12.43 10.00
C GLN A 135 0.03 -12.70 8.94
N TYR A 136 0.04 -11.93 7.84
CA TYR A 136 0.96 -12.12 6.71
C TYR A 136 2.11 -11.13 6.77
N ASN A 137 3.36 -11.59 6.76
CA ASN A 137 4.53 -10.72 6.85
C ASN A 137 4.68 -9.75 5.66
N ASN A 138 4.14 -10.11 4.51
CA ASN A 138 4.20 -9.31 3.29
C ASN A 138 3.12 -8.20 3.23
N THR A 139 2.35 -7.93 4.28
CA THR A 139 1.51 -6.72 4.37
C THR A 139 2.34 -5.51 4.85
N ILE A 140 2.56 -4.50 4.03
CA ILE A 140 3.32 -3.28 4.42
C ILE A 140 2.48 -2.40 5.35
N GLY A 141 1.20 -2.25 5.03
CA GLY A 141 0.31 -1.33 5.72
C GLY A 141 -0.95 -1.05 4.93
N PHE A 142 -1.65 -0.01 5.37
CA PHE A 142 -3.02 0.24 4.97
C PHE A 142 -3.30 1.68 4.61
N PHE A 143 -4.23 1.93 3.68
CA PHE A 143 -4.83 3.25 3.50
C PHE A 143 -6.12 3.36 4.31
N ALA A 144 -6.17 4.31 5.25
CA ALA A 144 -7.39 4.62 6.01
C ALA A 144 -8.38 5.52 5.25
N GLY A 145 -8.01 5.99 4.07
CA GLY A 145 -8.86 6.73 3.17
C GLY A 145 -8.21 6.92 1.81
N ASN A 146 -9.05 7.05 0.78
CA ASN A 146 -8.63 7.27 -0.60
C ASN A 146 -9.49 8.37 -1.22
N GLU A 147 -8.87 9.51 -1.51
CA GLU A 147 -9.49 10.66 -2.18
C GLU A 147 -10.82 11.11 -1.56
N ILE A 148 -10.92 11.10 -0.22
CA ILE A 148 -12.08 11.64 0.50
C ILE A 148 -12.21 13.13 0.13
N ALA A 149 -11.18 13.92 0.43
CA ALA A 149 -11.05 15.27 -0.10
C ALA A 149 -10.54 15.27 -1.54
N ASN A 150 -11.46 15.39 -2.48
CA ASN A 150 -11.21 15.48 -3.91
C ASN A 150 -11.67 16.83 -4.52
N SER A 151 -12.02 17.78 -3.66
CA SER A 151 -12.40 19.14 -4.03
C SER A 151 -12.28 20.05 -2.81
N VAL A 152 -12.35 21.37 -3.00
CA VAL A 152 -12.37 22.33 -1.87
C VAL A 152 -13.54 22.07 -0.93
N THR A 153 -14.68 21.64 -1.45
CA THR A 153 -15.93 21.46 -0.69
C THR A 153 -16.00 20.17 0.10
N THR A 154 -15.03 19.25 -0.07
CA THR A 154 -14.99 17.94 0.61
C THR A 154 -13.80 17.82 1.59
N THR A 155 -13.21 18.95 1.96
CA THR A 155 -12.03 19.02 2.84
C THR A 155 -12.34 18.73 4.31
N ASP A 156 -13.58 18.95 4.73
CA ASP A 156 -14.10 18.61 6.06
C ASP A 156 -14.01 17.10 6.37
N GLY A 157 -14.14 16.24 5.35
CA GLY A 157 -13.94 14.80 5.46
C GLY A 157 -12.56 14.39 6.00
N MET A 158 -11.55 15.26 5.89
CA MET A 158 -10.20 14.94 6.35
C MET A 158 -10.05 14.87 7.86
N ALA A 159 -10.92 15.53 8.63
CA ALA A 159 -10.94 15.37 10.08
C ALA A 159 -11.25 13.92 10.48
N TYR A 160 -12.19 13.29 9.77
CA TYR A 160 -12.56 11.90 9.97
C TYR A 160 -11.48 10.94 9.45
N ALA A 161 -10.82 11.29 8.34
CA ALA A 161 -9.68 10.52 7.85
C ALA A 161 -8.52 10.48 8.86
N LYS A 162 -8.17 11.61 9.49
CA LYS A 162 -7.16 11.64 10.58
C LYS A 162 -7.59 10.84 11.80
N ALA A 163 -8.86 10.91 12.18
CA ALA A 163 -9.39 10.09 13.27
C ALA A 163 -9.25 8.60 12.96
N ALA A 164 -9.58 8.17 11.75
CA ALA A 164 -9.40 6.79 11.30
C ALA A 164 -7.91 6.38 11.34
N VAL A 165 -6.99 7.22 10.84
CA VAL A 165 -5.54 6.96 10.91
C VAL A 165 -5.08 6.74 12.35
N ARG A 166 -5.39 7.69 13.25
CA ARG A 166 -5.05 7.62 14.68
C ARG A 166 -5.58 6.34 15.32
N ASP A 167 -6.87 6.05 15.10
CA ASP A 167 -7.55 4.95 15.76
C ASP A 167 -7.06 3.59 15.23
N MET A 168 -6.74 3.47 13.94
CA MET A 168 -6.16 2.24 13.37
C MET A 168 -4.72 2.00 13.79
N LYS A 169 -3.90 3.04 13.88
CA LYS A 169 -2.54 2.95 14.46
C LYS A 169 -2.60 2.46 15.91
N LYS A 170 -3.52 3.04 16.68
CA LYS A 170 -3.76 2.64 18.07
C LYS A 170 -4.21 1.18 18.16
N TYR A 171 -5.17 0.76 17.33
CA TYR A 171 -5.68 -0.61 17.30
C TYR A 171 -4.57 -1.64 17.01
N ILE A 172 -3.77 -1.41 15.96
CA ILE A 172 -2.62 -2.26 15.61
C ILE A 172 -1.68 -2.45 16.81
N LYS A 173 -1.41 -1.37 17.54
CA LYS A 173 -0.55 -1.39 18.73
C LYS A 173 -1.20 -2.13 19.91
N GLU A 174 -2.48 -1.90 20.19
CA GLU A 174 -3.21 -2.52 21.30
C GLU A 174 -3.38 -4.03 21.11
N MET A 175 -3.54 -4.49 19.87
CA MET A 175 -3.60 -5.92 19.52
C MET A 175 -2.24 -6.62 19.57
N GLY A 176 -1.14 -5.87 19.75
CA GLY A 176 0.20 -6.43 19.79
C GLY A 176 0.67 -6.97 18.43
N TYR A 177 0.09 -6.50 17.33
CA TYR A 177 0.51 -6.87 15.99
C TYR A 177 1.91 -6.31 15.68
N ARG A 178 2.55 -6.89 14.66
CA ARG A 178 3.78 -6.32 14.12
C ARG A 178 3.51 -4.91 13.58
N SER A 179 4.56 -4.11 13.50
CA SER A 179 4.46 -2.77 12.89
C SER A 179 3.95 -2.88 11.44
N MET A 180 2.89 -2.13 11.15
CA MET A 180 2.29 -1.92 9.83
C MET A 180 1.90 -0.45 9.77
N GLY A 181 2.19 0.22 8.64
CA GLY A 181 1.86 1.64 8.53
C GLY A 181 0.38 1.86 8.25
N VAL A 182 -0.18 2.97 8.72
CA VAL A 182 -1.49 3.47 8.30
C VAL A 182 -1.32 4.83 7.63
N GLY A 183 -1.58 4.87 6.33
CA GLY A 183 -1.44 6.05 5.49
C GLY A 183 -2.76 6.56 4.93
N TYR A 184 -2.64 7.52 4.01
CA TYR A 184 -3.75 8.08 3.24
C TYR A 184 -3.37 8.23 1.75
N ALA A 185 -4.29 7.89 0.85
CA ALA A 185 -4.13 8.07 -0.59
C ALA A 185 -4.89 9.32 -1.06
N THR A 186 -4.17 10.30 -1.63
CA THR A 186 -4.75 11.58 -2.03
C THR A 186 -4.95 11.72 -3.54
N ALA A 187 -5.94 12.49 -3.92
CA ALA A 187 -6.12 13.00 -5.27
C ALA A 187 -5.14 14.15 -5.57
N ASP A 188 -4.86 14.39 -6.85
CA ASP A 188 -4.04 15.53 -7.31
C ASP A 188 -4.86 16.79 -7.61
N VAL A 189 -5.48 17.38 -6.57
CA VAL A 189 -6.30 18.59 -6.71
C VAL A 189 -5.52 19.85 -6.39
N SER A 190 -5.28 20.67 -7.41
CA SER A 190 -4.39 21.84 -7.32
C SER A 190 -4.71 22.82 -6.21
N ALA A 191 -5.99 23.04 -5.95
CA ALA A 191 -6.48 24.01 -4.97
C ALA A 191 -6.27 23.58 -3.51
N ILE A 192 -6.05 22.29 -3.24
CA ILE A 192 -5.99 21.75 -1.88
C ILE A 192 -4.79 20.84 -1.61
N ARG A 193 -4.03 20.39 -2.63
CA ARG A 193 -2.99 19.36 -2.48
C ARG A 193 -1.93 19.69 -1.42
N THR A 194 -1.50 20.95 -1.35
CA THR A 194 -0.48 21.39 -0.38
C THR A 194 -1.05 21.43 1.03
N ASP A 195 -2.25 21.97 1.20
CA ASP A 195 -2.91 22.02 2.51
C ASP A 195 -3.27 20.62 3.02
N LEU A 196 -3.70 19.72 2.13
CA LEU A 196 -3.95 18.32 2.46
C LEU A 196 -2.69 17.58 2.92
N ALA A 197 -1.58 17.75 2.20
CA ALA A 197 -0.30 17.18 2.61
C ALA A 197 0.11 17.70 4.00
N ASN A 198 0.09 19.02 4.19
CA ASN A 198 0.43 19.61 5.49
C ASN A 198 -0.50 19.15 6.61
N TYR A 199 -1.80 18.98 6.33
CA TYR A 199 -2.79 18.56 7.33
C TYR A 199 -2.58 17.09 7.78
N LEU A 200 -2.17 16.22 6.86
CA LEU A 200 -1.88 14.81 7.17
C LEU A 200 -0.55 14.62 7.93
N ASP A 201 0.32 15.62 7.91
CA ASP A 201 1.65 15.64 8.56
C ASP A 201 1.75 16.65 9.72
N CYS A 202 0.62 17.18 10.21
CA CYS A 202 0.58 18.09 11.36
C CYS A 202 0.09 17.39 12.64
N GLU A 203 0.44 17.98 13.79
CA GLU A 203 0.14 17.51 15.16
C GLU A 203 1.12 16.44 15.68
N ALA A 204 0.67 15.55 16.55
CA ALA A 204 1.49 14.54 17.20
C ALA A 204 1.76 13.33 16.28
N GLU A 205 2.85 12.60 16.53
CA GLU A 205 3.28 11.47 15.70
C GLU A 205 2.22 10.35 15.60
N ASP A 206 1.37 10.19 16.62
CA ASP A 206 0.27 9.23 16.64
C ASP A 206 -0.98 9.70 15.86
N GLU A 207 -1.03 10.97 15.46
CA GLU A 207 -2.14 11.58 14.72
C GLU A 207 -1.80 11.87 13.24
N ILE A 208 -0.52 11.87 12.87
CA ILE A 208 -0.09 11.93 11.47
C ILE A 208 -0.16 10.56 10.78
N VAL A 209 -0.21 10.57 9.45
CA VAL A 209 -0.11 9.36 8.63
C VAL A 209 1.28 8.73 8.74
N ASP A 210 1.38 7.41 8.68
CA ASP A 210 2.69 6.73 8.63
C ASP A 210 3.33 6.80 7.24
N PHE A 211 2.53 7.01 6.19
CA PHE A 211 2.98 7.27 4.83
C PHE A 211 1.93 8.01 4.01
N PHE A 212 2.38 8.68 2.96
CA PHE A 212 1.54 9.44 2.03
C PHE A 212 1.53 8.80 0.65
N GLY A 213 0.35 8.39 0.22
CA GLY A 213 0.09 7.86 -1.13
C GLY A 213 -0.44 8.97 -2.04
N TYR A 214 0.18 9.17 -3.18
CA TYR A 214 -0.23 10.20 -4.13
C TYR A 214 -0.77 9.55 -5.41
N ASN A 215 -2.05 9.74 -5.72
CA ASN A 215 -2.62 9.34 -7.01
C ASN A 215 -2.35 10.45 -8.02
N ILE A 216 -1.32 10.28 -8.85
CA ILE A 216 -0.83 11.32 -9.76
C ILE A 216 -0.78 10.85 -11.21
N TYR A 217 -1.43 11.62 -12.07
CA TYR A 217 -1.60 11.29 -13.50
C TYR A 217 -1.06 12.38 -14.43
N SER A 218 -0.21 13.28 -13.94
CA SER A 218 0.26 14.42 -14.72
C SER A 218 1.32 14.05 -15.76
N TRP A 219 1.96 12.88 -15.67
CA TRP A 219 2.89 12.39 -16.69
C TRP A 219 2.18 11.56 -17.77
N CYS A 220 1.85 12.20 -18.89
CA CYS A 220 1.20 11.58 -20.05
C CYS A 220 2.16 11.50 -21.26
N GLY A 221 2.12 10.40 -22.01
CA GLY A 221 2.91 10.22 -23.24
C GLY A 221 4.42 10.44 -23.04
N ASP A 222 5.04 11.07 -24.04
CA ASP A 222 6.42 11.53 -24.01
C ASP A 222 6.50 12.88 -23.30
N SER A 223 6.51 12.82 -21.96
CA SER A 223 6.76 13.99 -21.10
C SER A 223 8.14 13.89 -20.44
N THR A 224 8.53 14.93 -19.72
CA THR A 224 9.77 14.99 -18.95
C THR A 224 9.48 15.23 -17.47
N TYR A 225 10.51 15.07 -16.63
CA TYR A 225 10.42 15.33 -15.18
C TYR A 225 9.93 16.76 -14.86
N ALA A 226 10.33 17.74 -15.66
CA ALA A 226 9.87 19.11 -15.51
C ALA A 226 8.45 19.32 -16.08
N GLU A 227 8.19 18.89 -17.32
CA GLU A 227 6.91 19.14 -18.01
C GLU A 227 5.72 18.45 -17.35
N SER A 228 5.92 17.24 -16.81
CA SER A 228 4.91 16.51 -16.05
C SER A 228 4.56 17.17 -14.71
N GLY A 229 5.36 18.15 -14.26
CA GLY A 229 5.26 18.74 -12.93
C GLY A 229 5.87 17.88 -11.82
N TYR A 230 6.42 16.70 -12.11
CA TYR A 230 7.03 15.82 -11.10
C TYR A 230 8.19 16.51 -10.37
N LYS A 231 8.96 17.36 -11.06
CA LYS A 231 9.98 18.20 -10.43
C LYS A 231 9.44 19.03 -9.29
N VAL A 232 8.32 19.69 -9.52
CA VAL A 232 7.69 20.55 -8.51
C VAL A 232 7.15 19.71 -7.36
N ARG A 233 6.56 18.55 -7.64
CA ARG A 233 6.12 17.61 -6.58
C ARG A 233 7.29 17.14 -5.73
N THR A 234 8.42 16.77 -6.32
CA THR A 234 9.61 16.38 -5.56
C THR A 234 10.15 17.49 -4.68
N GLU A 235 10.16 18.73 -5.16
CA GLU A 235 10.57 19.90 -4.37
C GLU A 235 9.59 20.17 -3.21
N GLU A 236 8.28 20.03 -3.42
CA GLU A 236 7.25 20.18 -2.39
C GLU A 236 7.40 19.18 -1.24
N PHE A 237 7.72 17.92 -1.53
CA PHE A 237 7.85 16.85 -0.54
C PHE A 237 9.27 16.65 0.00
N ALA A 238 10.23 17.52 -0.36
CA ALA A 238 11.64 17.35 0.02
C ALA A 238 11.89 17.32 1.54
N ASN A 239 11.03 18.00 2.32
CA ASN A 239 11.10 18.07 3.78
C ASN A 239 9.90 17.43 4.49
N TYR A 240 9.09 16.65 3.78
CA TYR A 240 7.93 15.96 4.36
C TYR A 240 8.41 14.89 5.35
N THR A 241 7.71 14.67 6.47
CA THR A 241 8.29 13.90 7.59
C THR A 241 8.11 12.39 7.51
N VAL A 242 7.28 11.93 6.57
CA VAL A 242 6.96 10.50 6.35
C VAL A 242 7.20 10.06 4.90
N PRO A 243 7.26 8.75 4.60
CA PRO A 243 7.47 8.28 3.23
C PRO A 243 6.37 8.73 2.27
N VAL A 244 6.78 9.13 1.06
CA VAL A 244 5.88 9.60 0.00
C VAL A 244 6.10 8.78 -1.26
N PHE A 245 5.03 8.22 -1.82
CA PHE A 245 5.10 7.43 -3.04
C PHE A 245 3.86 7.65 -3.91
N PHE A 246 3.97 7.26 -5.19
CA PHE A 246 2.80 7.25 -6.07
C PHE A 246 1.96 6.02 -5.76
N ALA A 247 0.82 6.23 -5.09
CA ALA A 247 -0.14 5.17 -4.83
C ALA A 247 -0.85 4.75 -6.13
N GLU A 248 -0.99 5.69 -7.06
CA GLU A 248 -1.39 5.46 -8.44
C GLU A 248 -0.61 6.37 -9.38
N TYR A 249 -0.29 5.84 -10.56
CA TYR A 249 0.26 6.60 -11.66
C TYR A 249 0.04 5.84 -12.97
N GLY A 250 0.18 6.53 -14.10
CA GLY A 250 0.03 5.91 -15.43
C GLY A 250 -1.07 6.55 -16.26
N CYS A 251 -0.91 7.84 -16.57
CA CYS A 251 -1.83 8.55 -17.45
C CYS A 251 -2.04 7.81 -18.79
N ASN A 252 -3.29 7.66 -19.17
CA ASN A 252 -3.73 6.88 -20.33
C ASN A 252 -4.28 7.74 -21.49
N THR A 253 -4.08 9.06 -21.45
CA THR A 253 -4.53 9.97 -22.54
C THR A 253 -3.81 9.75 -23.87
N VAL A 254 -2.66 9.06 -23.84
CA VAL A 254 -1.89 8.63 -25.02
C VAL A 254 -1.72 7.12 -24.96
N SER A 255 -1.97 6.42 -26.07
CA SER A 255 -1.92 4.96 -26.17
C SER A 255 -1.11 4.47 -27.38
N PRO A 256 -0.30 3.40 -27.27
CA PRO A 256 -0.02 2.65 -26.04
C PRO A 256 0.72 3.51 -25.03
N VAL A 257 0.45 3.31 -23.73
CA VAL A 257 1.15 4.04 -22.67
C VAL A 257 2.65 3.71 -22.78
N PRO A 258 3.53 4.70 -23.03
CA PRO A 258 4.96 4.43 -23.15
C PRO A 258 5.52 3.76 -21.89
N SER A 259 6.50 2.88 -22.08
CA SER A 259 7.14 2.10 -21.01
C SER A 259 7.39 2.93 -19.74
N LEU A 260 6.87 2.46 -18.61
CA LEU A 260 7.07 3.08 -17.29
C LEU A 260 8.52 2.97 -16.79
N ARG A 261 9.40 2.22 -17.48
CA ARG A 261 10.77 1.92 -17.03
C ARG A 261 11.68 3.16 -16.91
N SER A 262 11.33 4.28 -17.53
CA SER A 262 12.08 5.54 -17.45
C SER A 262 11.45 6.59 -16.53
N ARG A 263 10.32 6.29 -15.87
CA ARG A 263 9.57 7.24 -15.06
C ARG A 263 9.91 7.07 -13.57
N PRO A 264 10.11 8.16 -12.80
CA PRO A 264 10.19 8.06 -11.35
C PRO A 264 8.90 7.44 -10.79
N SER A 265 9.02 6.49 -9.86
CA SER A 265 7.90 5.88 -9.12
C SER A 265 7.74 6.40 -7.69
N THR A 266 8.61 7.34 -7.28
CA THR A 266 8.63 7.94 -5.95
C THR A 266 8.86 9.45 -6.08
N VAL A 267 8.32 10.21 -5.12
CA VAL A 267 8.43 11.68 -5.10
C VAL A 267 9.72 12.12 -4.39
N THR A 268 10.16 11.36 -3.40
CA THR A 268 11.31 11.68 -2.56
C THR A 268 12.56 10.93 -3.00
N THR A 269 13.72 11.59 -3.00
CA THR A 269 15.05 10.98 -3.13
C THR A 269 15.41 10.17 -1.89
#